data_AF-A0A1B6LLI0-F1
#
_entry.id   AF-A0A1B6LLI0-F1
#
_cell.length_a   1.000
_cell.length_b   1.000
_cell.length_c   1.000
_cell.angle_alpha   90.00
_cell.angle_beta   90.00
_cell.angle_gamma   90.00
#
_symmetry.space_group_name_H-M   'P 1'
#
loop_
_entity.id
_entity.type
_entity.pdbx_description
1 polymer ?
#
loop_
_entity_poly.entity_id
_entity_poly.type
_entity_poly.pdbx_seq_one_letter_code
_entity_poly.pdbx_strand_id
1 'polypeptide(L)'
;MVLEKPYSESTAQLIDQEVRVLIDTAHKHTTELLTQHKEAVAKVAERLLKKEILSRDDMIELLGPRPFPEKSTYEEFVEGTGSFEEDTTLPEGLKDWNKDKEPKNPETKPKPATS
;
A
#
# COMPACT_ATOMS: atom_id res chain seq x y z
N MET A 1 27.19 19.27 14.08
CA MET A 1 26.18 18.32 14.61
C MET A 1 26.88 16.99 14.76
N VAL A 2 26.89 16.44 15.97
CA VAL A 2 27.64 15.21 16.27
C VAL A 2 26.91 14.04 15.61
N LEU A 3 27.61 13.35 14.73
CA LEU A 3 27.13 12.24 13.91
C LEU A 3 27.47 10.91 14.63
N GLU A 4 27.21 10.85 15.93
CA GLU A 4 27.44 9.65 16.74
C GLU A 4 26.12 9.01 17.12
N LYS A 5 26.14 7.67 17.16
CA LYS A 5 25.00 6.85 17.56
C LYS A 5 24.59 7.22 18.99
N PRO A 6 23.28 7.42 19.30
CA PRO A 6 22.83 7.85 20.62
C PRO A 6 22.82 6.70 21.65
N TYR A 7 23.87 5.87 21.67
CA TYR A 7 24.04 4.72 22.55
C TYR A 7 25.51 4.30 22.62
N SER A 8 25.88 3.54 23.64
CA SER A 8 27.26 3.07 23.84
C SER A 8 27.69 2.07 22.77
N GLU A 9 29.00 1.92 22.60
CA GLU A 9 29.60 0.89 21.74
C GLU A 9 29.15 -0.53 22.12
N SER A 10 29.02 -0.82 23.42
CA SER A 10 28.49 -2.11 23.88
C SER A 10 27.07 -2.38 23.36
N THR A 11 26.21 -1.36 23.36
CA THR A 11 24.86 -1.45 22.82
C THR A 11 24.87 -1.56 21.30
N ALA A 12 25.79 -0.86 20.62
CA ALA A 12 25.97 -0.99 19.18
C ALA A 12 26.35 -2.43 18.79
N GLN A 13 27.29 -3.03 19.51
CA GLN A 13 27.70 -4.43 19.29
C GLN A 13 26.54 -5.42 19.51
N LEU A 14 25.73 -5.20 20.54
CA LEU A 14 24.54 -6.02 20.81
C LEU A 14 23.52 -5.91 19.67
N ILE A 15 23.26 -4.69 19.17
CA ILE A 15 22.37 -4.48 18.02
C ILE A 15 22.89 -5.24 16.79
N ASP A 16 24.18 -5.11 16.46
CA ASP A 16 24.76 -5.77 15.30
C ASP A 16 24.69 -7.31 15.42
N GLN A 17 24.81 -7.84 16.65
CA GLN A 17 24.64 -9.27 16.92
C GLN A 17 23.19 -9.73 16.67
N GLU A 18 22.20 -9.02 17.20
CA GLU A 18 20.79 -9.37 17.00
C GLU A 18 20.35 -9.23 15.54
N VAL A 19 20.85 -8.20 14.83
CA VAL A 19 20.61 -8.05 13.40
C VAL A 19 21.16 -9.24 12.61
N ARG A 20 22.36 -9.72 12.96
CA ARG A 20 22.93 -10.92 12.33
C ARG A 20 22.05 -12.15 12.57
N VAL A 21 21.63 -12.38 13.82
CA VAL A 21 20.75 -13.50 14.18
C VAL A 21 19.42 -13.43 13.41
N LEU A 22 18.83 -12.23 13.29
CA LEU A 22 17.59 -12.01 12.56
C LEU A 22 17.75 -12.38 11.08
N ILE A 23 18.82 -11.89 10.43
CA ILE A 23 19.10 -12.16 9.02
C ILE A 23 19.36 -13.65 8.80
N ASP A 24 20.19 -14.28 9.62
CA ASP A 24 20.53 -15.70 9.51
C ASP A 24 19.27 -16.58 9.67
N THR A 25 18.39 -16.22 10.61
CA THR A 25 17.11 -16.90 10.82
C THR A 25 16.21 -16.79 9.60
N ALA A 26 16.04 -15.59 9.06
CA ALA A 26 15.23 -15.35 7.87
C ALA A 26 15.79 -16.09 6.64
N HIS A 27 17.12 -16.07 6.46
CA HIS A 27 17.80 -16.77 5.38
C HIS A 27 17.61 -18.29 5.47
N LYS A 28 17.81 -18.87 6.66
CA LYS A 28 17.63 -20.30 6.90
C LYS A 28 16.18 -20.71 6.63
N HIS A 29 15.22 -20.00 7.21
CA HIS A 29 13.80 -20.28 7.02
C HIS A 29 13.39 -20.21 5.54
N THR A 30 13.85 -19.18 4.81
CA THR A 30 13.56 -19.02 3.38
C THR A 30 14.21 -20.14 2.56
N THR A 31 15.45 -20.53 2.88
CA THR A 31 16.15 -21.62 2.20
C THR A 31 15.43 -22.95 2.40
N GLU A 32 14.99 -23.23 3.63
CA GLU A 32 14.22 -24.44 3.96
C GLU A 32 12.89 -24.45 3.19
N LEU A 33 12.16 -23.34 3.17
CA LEU A 33 10.90 -23.21 2.42
C LEU A 33 11.10 -23.46 0.92
N LEU A 34 12.09 -22.82 0.31
CA LEU A 34 12.39 -23.01 -1.12
C LEU A 34 12.87 -24.43 -1.43
N THR A 35 13.60 -25.06 -0.50
CA THR A 35 14.05 -26.45 -0.64
C THR A 35 12.89 -27.43 -0.55
N GLN A 36 11.96 -27.23 0.39
CA GLN A 36 10.75 -28.03 0.50
C GLN A 36 9.87 -27.94 -0.75
N HIS A 37 9.80 -26.76 -1.37
CA HIS A 37 9.02 -26.51 -2.58
C HIS A 37 9.88 -26.50 -3.86
N LYS A 38 11.03 -27.17 -3.87
CA LYS A 38 12.00 -27.12 -4.97
C LYS A 38 11.41 -27.51 -6.33
N GLU A 39 10.51 -28.49 -6.36
CA GLU A 39 9.82 -28.90 -7.60
C GLU A 39 8.90 -27.81 -8.15
N ALA A 40 8.16 -27.12 -7.27
CA ALA A 40 7.31 -26.00 -7.66
C ALA A 40 8.14 -24.83 -8.21
N VAL A 41 9.27 -24.52 -7.57
CA VAL A 41 10.21 -23.50 -8.04
C VAL A 41 10.77 -23.87 -9.42
N ALA A 42 11.14 -25.13 -9.64
CA ALA A 42 11.63 -25.61 -10.93
C ALA A 42 10.57 -25.44 -12.04
N LYS A 43 9.30 -25.78 -11.78
CA LYS A 43 8.20 -25.58 -12.75
C LYS A 43 8.02 -24.12 -13.14
N VAL A 44 8.09 -23.21 -12.17
CA VAL A 44 7.99 -21.76 -12.42
C VAL A 44 9.18 -21.27 -13.25
N ALA A 45 10.40 -21.70 -12.89
CA ALA A 45 11.61 -21.34 -13.64
C ALA A 45 11.56 -21.86 -15.09
N GLU A 46 11.14 -23.10 -15.32
CA GLU A 46 10.95 -23.67 -16.66
C GLU A 46 9.89 -22.91 -17.47
N ARG A 47 8.81 -22.46 -16.83
CA ARG A 47 7.81 -21.62 -17.51
C ARG A 47 8.41 -20.26 -17.88
N LEU A 48 9.19 -19.63 -17.01
CA LEU A 48 9.85 -18.35 -17.28
C LEU A 48 10.83 -18.41 -18.46
N LEU A 49 11.53 -19.55 -18.64
CA LEU A 49 12.39 -19.77 -19.80
C LEU A 49 11.61 -19.78 -21.13
N LYS A 50 10.32 -20.14 -21.11
CA LYS A 50 9.44 -20.17 -22.30
C LYS A 50 8.64 -18.88 -22.46
N LYS A 51 8.28 -18.23 -21.35
CA LYS A 51 7.46 -17.01 -21.29
C LYS A 51 8.07 -16.06 -20.27
N GLU A 52 8.63 -14.94 -20.74
CA GLU A 52 9.42 -14.00 -19.93
C GLU A 52 8.63 -13.37 -18.75
N ILE A 53 7.30 -13.37 -18.83
CA ILE A 53 6.41 -12.77 -17.82
C ILE A 53 5.31 -13.79 -17.47
N LEU A 54 5.09 -14.00 -16.16
CA LEU A 54 3.97 -14.80 -15.65
C LEU A 54 2.91 -13.91 -15.02
N SER A 55 1.66 -14.11 -15.41
CA SER A 55 0.49 -13.51 -14.77
C SER A 55 0.07 -14.30 -13.53
N ARG A 56 -0.89 -13.75 -12.77
CA ARG A 56 -1.52 -14.47 -11.65
C ARG A 56 -2.16 -15.79 -12.11
N ASP A 57 -2.85 -15.78 -13.24
CA ASP A 57 -3.52 -16.96 -13.77
C ASP A 57 -2.52 -18.05 -14.16
N ASP A 58 -1.37 -17.68 -14.74
CA ASP A 58 -0.29 -18.63 -15.03
C ASP A 58 0.23 -19.29 -13.74
N MET A 59 0.33 -18.53 -12.65
CA MET A 59 0.78 -19.05 -11.35
C MET A 59 -0.26 -19.99 -10.72
N ILE A 60 -1.55 -19.67 -10.85
CA ILE A 60 -2.64 -20.53 -10.38
C ILE A 60 -2.69 -21.83 -11.18
N GLU A 61 -2.48 -21.77 -12.50
CA GLU A 61 -2.38 -22.95 -13.36
C GLU A 61 -1.20 -23.85 -12.95
N LEU A 62 -0.04 -23.25 -12.64
CA LEU A 62 1.19 -23.99 -12.30
C LEU A 62 1.19 -24.58 -10.89
N LEU A 63 0.71 -23.82 -9.90
CA LEU A 63 0.88 -24.12 -8.48
C LEU A 63 -0.45 -24.35 -7.74
N GLY A 64 -1.58 -24.11 -8.39
CA GLY A 64 -2.90 -24.11 -7.76
C GLY A 64 -3.26 -22.77 -7.09
N PRO A 65 -4.47 -22.66 -6.52
CA PRO A 65 -4.89 -21.47 -5.79
C PRO A 65 -4.06 -21.30 -4.51
N ARG A 66 -3.83 -20.04 -4.13
CA ARG A 66 -3.09 -19.71 -2.90
C ARG A 66 -3.81 -20.28 -1.67
N PRO A 67 -3.13 -20.99 -0.76
CA PRO A 67 -3.77 -21.62 0.41
C PRO A 67 -4.09 -20.63 1.55
N PHE A 68 -3.98 -19.33 1.29
CA PHE A 68 -4.28 -18.27 2.25
C PHE A 68 -5.23 -17.27 1.60
N PRO A 69 -6.21 -16.73 2.37
CA PRO A 69 -7.13 -15.74 1.85
C PRO A 69 -6.35 -14.50 1.40
N GLU A 70 -6.67 -14.00 0.22
CA GLU A 70 -6.07 -12.80 -0.33
C GLU A 70 -7.18 -11.79 -0.59
N LYS A 71 -7.03 -10.59 -0.05
CA LYS A 71 -7.87 -9.46 -0.40
C LYS A 71 -7.32 -8.84 -1.67
N SER A 72 -8.12 -8.82 -2.72
CA SER A 72 -7.74 -8.40 -4.06
C SER A 72 -8.63 -7.29 -4.61
N THR A 73 -9.83 -7.13 -4.08
CA THR A 73 -10.77 -6.09 -4.48
C THR A 73 -10.81 -4.95 -3.47
N TYR A 74 -11.14 -3.75 -3.94
CA TYR A 74 -11.29 -2.58 -3.08
C TYR A 74 -12.32 -2.84 -1.97
N GLU A 75 -13.43 -3.48 -2.33
CA GLU A 75 -14.52 -3.86 -1.44
C GLU A 75 -14.02 -4.73 -0.28
N GLU A 76 -13.18 -5.74 -0.55
CA GLU A 76 -12.58 -6.61 0.48
C GLU A 76 -11.65 -5.84 1.43
N PHE A 77 -10.96 -4.80 0.93
CA PHE A 77 -10.11 -3.94 1.77
C PHE A 77 -10.92 -3.05 2.70
N VAL A 78 -12.09 -2.55 2.27
CA VAL A 78 -12.91 -1.57 3.02
C VAL A 78 -14.07 -2.19 3.81
N GLU A 79 -14.37 -3.48 3.62
CA GLU A 79 -15.47 -4.18 4.33
C GLU A 79 -15.40 -4.04 5.87
N GLY A 80 -14.20 -3.83 6.43
CA GLY A 80 -13.98 -3.65 7.87
C GLY A 80 -13.97 -2.21 8.39
N THR A 81 -14.09 -1.20 7.54
CA THR A 81 -14.00 0.23 7.94
C THR A 81 -15.35 0.86 8.26
N GLY A 82 -16.46 0.15 8.03
CA GLY A 82 -17.82 0.59 8.37
C GLY A 82 -18.46 1.56 7.37
N SER A 83 -17.75 1.92 6.29
CA SER A 83 -18.29 2.64 5.14
C SER A 83 -17.54 2.22 3.88
N PHE A 84 -18.28 1.90 2.82
CA PHE A 84 -17.72 1.64 1.49
C PHE A 84 -17.43 2.94 0.72
N GLU A 85 -18.11 4.03 1.10
CA GLU A 85 -17.97 5.34 0.48
C GLU A 85 -17.10 6.26 1.33
N GLU A 86 -16.31 7.09 0.65
CA GLU A 86 -15.54 8.16 1.29
C GLU A 86 -16.51 9.20 1.86
N ASP A 87 -16.40 9.50 3.14
CA ASP A 87 -17.18 10.57 3.76
C ASP A 87 -16.62 11.92 3.30
N THR A 88 -17.18 12.44 2.22
CA THR A 88 -16.84 13.77 1.69
C THR A 88 -17.53 14.90 2.44
N THR A 89 -18.11 14.66 3.61
CA THR A 89 -18.75 15.73 4.39
C THR A 89 -17.69 16.70 4.91
N LEU A 90 -17.90 17.99 4.61
CA LEU A 90 -16.99 19.04 5.01
C LEU A 90 -17.38 19.57 6.40
N PRO A 91 -16.39 19.86 7.27
CA PRO A 91 -16.62 20.56 8.53
C PRO A 91 -17.37 21.88 8.32
N GLU A 92 -18.04 22.38 9.36
CA GLU A 92 -18.96 23.53 9.23
C GLU A 92 -18.34 24.76 8.55
N GLY A 93 -17.06 25.04 8.80
CA GLY A 93 -16.33 26.17 8.20
C GLY A 93 -15.89 25.97 6.75
N LEU A 94 -16.09 24.79 6.17
CA LEU A 94 -15.67 24.41 4.81
C LEU A 94 -16.86 24.01 3.91
N LYS A 95 -18.10 24.08 4.40
CA LYS A 95 -19.31 23.70 3.64
C LYS A 95 -19.49 24.44 2.31
N ASP A 96 -18.86 25.61 2.14
CA ASP A 96 -18.93 26.40 0.92
C ASP A 96 -17.84 26.07 -0.12
N TRP A 97 -16.88 25.21 0.21
CA TRP A 97 -15.79 24.82 -0.70
C TRP A 97 -16.29 23.94 -1.86
N ASN A 98 -17.35 23.15 -1.63
CA ASN A 98 -17.91 22.20 -2.60
C ASN A 98 -19.17 22.72 -3.33
N LYS A 99 -19.45 24.03 -3.23
CA LYS A 99 -20.52 24.68 -3.99
C LYS A 99 -19.92 25.29 -5.24
N ASP A 100 -20.42 24.89 -6.41
CA ASP A 100 -20.15 25.60 -7.65
C ASP A 100 -20.47 27.08 -7.45
N LYS A 101 -19.49 27.96 -7.68
CA LYS A 101 -19.72 29.41 -7.62
C LYS A 101 -20.68 29.79 -8.73
N GLU A 102 -21.97 29.91 -8.40
CA GLU A 102 -22.93 30.53 -9.32
C GLU A 102 -22.44 31.94 -9.70
N PRO A 103 -22.48 32.32 -10.98
CA PRO A 103 -22.04 33.65 -11.40
C PRO A 103 -22.97 34.70 -10.80
N LYS A 104 -22.45 35.53 -9.89
CA LYS A 104 -23.18 36.70 -9.38
C LYS A 104 -23.49 37.65 -10.54
N ASN A 105 -24.77 37.73 -10.93
CA ASN A 105 -25.31 38.73 -11.84
C ASN A 105 -25.19 40.14 -11.20
N PRO A 106 -24.53 41.13 -11.84
CA PRO A 106 -24.40 42.47 -11.30
C PRO A 106 -25.42 43.42 -11.94
N GLU A 107 -26.62 43.56 -11.38
CA GLU A 107 -27.51 44.66 -11.75
C GLU A 107 -28.21 45.28 -10.54
N THR A 108 -27.59 46.31 -9.97
CA THR A 108 -28.29 47.41 -9.30
C THR A 108 -27.86 48.73 -9.92
N LYS A 109 -28.59 49.16 -10.96
CA LYS A 109 -28.51 50.53 -11.50
C LYS A 109 -29.06 51.52 -10.46
N PRO A 110 -28.41 52.67 -10.20
CA PRO A 110 -28.93 53.67 -9.27
C PRO A 110 -30.05 54.50 -9.92
N LYS A 111 -31.08 54.84 -9.13
CA LYS A 111 -32.18 55.75 -9.51
C LYS A 111 -31.68 57.21 -9.64
N PRO A 112 -32.22 58.01 -10.58
CA PRO A 112 -31.81 59.39 -10.76
C PRO A 112 -32.47 60.32 -9.73
N ALA A 113 -31.72 61.28 -9.20
CA ALA A 113 -32.24 62.43 -8.48
C ALA A 113 -32.29 63.65 -9.41
N THR A 114 -33.40 64.34 -9.33
CA THR A 114 -33.88 65.49 -10.11
C THR A 114 -32.98 66.73 -10.05
N SER A 115 -33.04 67.54 -11.11
CA SER A 115 -33.23 68.99 -10.97
C SER A 115 -34.52 69.39 -11.66
#